data_AF-A0A2N6E9V5-F1
#
_entry.id   AF-A0A2N6E9V5-F1
#
_cell.length_a   1.000
_cell.length_b   1.000
_cell.length_c   1.000
_cell.angle_alpha   90.00
_cell.angle_beta   90.00
_cell.angle_gamma   90.00
#
_symmetry.space_group_name_H-M   'P 1'
#
loop_
_entity.id
_entity.type
_entity.pdbx_description
1 polymer ?
#
loop_
_entity_poly.entity_id
_entity_poly.type
_entity_poly.pdbx_seq_one_letter_code
_entity_poly.pdbx_strand_id
1 'polypeptide(L)'
;MSQLETDDDMDLAVGLSLKGIAEQYGLTTKVLIRLQRDQLIGKPICRRDIRFLEGLSKVWSRPWYIRQQVSRYSKAQRQRLILDRPELSEKWQRWVYRQYLDSDIERGTGGRMLNPERIIKIRLLCNTLEQMFNLKPTPQVVATIKIIRKKAYRDKAKLKRQDQGLDHKPPNVEEGGGVSSSFLDQEYFDVLKTLYPHADL
;
A
#
# COMPACT_ATOMS: atom_id res chain seq x y z
N MET A 1 -17.84 -44.36 -29.15
CA MET A 1 -17.99 -43.91 -27.75
C MET A 1 -16.75 -43.14 -27.34
N SER A 2 -16.77 -41.83 -27.50
CA SER A 2 -15.78 -40.94 -26.87
C SER A 2 -16.48 -39.61 -26.65
N GLN A 3 -17.27 -39.55 -25.58
CA GLN A 3 -17.73 -38.28 -25.05
C GLN A 3 -16.48 -37.62 -24.46
N LEU A 4 -15.96 -36.62 -25.18
CA LEU A 4 -15.11 -35.60 -24.59
C LEU A 4 -16.01 -34.84 -23.63
N GLU A 5 -15.98 -35.24 -22.36
CA GLU A 5 -16.45 -34.45 -21.24
C GLU A 5 -15.59 -33.18 -21.21
N THR A 6 -16.03 -32.16 -21.96
CA THR A 6 -15.68 -30.78 -21.67
C THR A 6 -16.31 -30.45 -20.33
N ASP A 7 -15.53 -30.64 -19.26
CA ASP A 7 -15.68 -29.93 -17.99
C ASP A 7 -15.49 -28.43 -18.26
N ASP A 8 -16.40 -27.83 -19.02
CA ASP A 8 -16.70 -26.42 -18.96
C ASP A 8 -17.41 -26.20 -17.63
N ASP A 9 -16.61 -26.18 -16.57
CA ASP A 9 -16.94 -25.60 -15.27
C ASP A 9 -17.54 -24.22 -15.56
N MET A 10 -18.87 -24.15 -15.60
CA MET A 10 -19.61 -22.91 -15.65
C MET A 10 -19.16 -22.08 -14.44
N ASP A 11 -18.27 -21.13 -14.68
CA ASP A 11 -17.67 -20.24 -13.70
C ASP A 11 -18.77 -19.32 -13.14
N LEU A 12 -19.56 -19.87 -12.22
CA LEU A 12 -20.59 -19.14 -11.50
C LEU A 12 -19.92 -18.02 -10.73
N ALA A 13 -20.28 -16.79 -11.09
CA ALA A 13 -19.90 -15.60 -10.35
C ALA A 13 -20.29 -15.79 -8.88
N VAL A 14 -19.31 -15.71 -7.99
CA VAL A 14 -19.55 -15.83 -6.56
C VAL A 14 -20.26 -14.54 -6.13
N GLY A 15 -21.51 -14.65 -5.68
CA GLY A 15 -22.35 -13.51 -5.26
C GLY A 15 -21.87 -12.75 -4.02
N LEU A 16 -20.61 -12.93 -3.61
CA LEU A 16 -20.00 -12.25 -2.47
C LEU A 16 -19.48 -10.87 -2.90
N SER A 17 -19.72 -9.87 -2.06
CA SER A 17 -19.12 -8.54 -2.26
C SER A 17 -17.59 -8.61 -2.06
N LEU A 18 -16.84 -7.73 -2.74
CA LEU A 18 -15.40 -7.58 -2.55
C LEU A 18 -14.99 -7.38 -1.08
N LYS A 19 -15.86 -6.75 -0.28
CA LYS A 19 -15.64 -6.56 1.15
C LYS A 19 -15.74 -7.88 1.92
N GLY A 20 -16.76 -8.69 1.64
CA GLY A 20 -16.92 -10.01 2.27
C GLY A 20 -15.76 -10.96 1.94
N ILE A 21 -15.30 -10.94 0.68
CA ILE A 21 -14.14 -11.74 0.25
C ILE A 21 -12.86 -11.26 0.95
N ALA A 22 -12.67 -9.94 1.07
CA ALA A 22 -11.52 -9.36 1.76
C ALA A 22 -11.46 -9.81 3.23
N GLU A 23 -12.59 -9.74 3.94
CA GLU A 23 -12.72 -10.17 5.34
C GLU A 23 -12.47 -11.68 5.49
N GLN A 24 -13.10 -12.50 4.64
CA GLN A 24 -12.97 -13.96 4.70
C GLN A 24 -11.53 -14.45 4.54
N TYR A 25 -10.74 -13.81 3.67
CA TYR A 25 -9.38 -14.25 3.37
C TYR A 25 -8.28 -13.41 4.04
N GLY A 26 -8.64 -12.51 4.96
CA GLY A 26 -7.67 -11.64 5.64
C GLY A 26 -6.88 -10.73 4.68
N LEU A 27 -7.48 -10.39 3.54
CA LEU A 27 -6.90 -9.51 2.53
C LEU A 27 -7.51 -8.12 2.65
N THR A 28 -6.77 -7.08 2.25
CA THR A 28 -7.39 -5.75 2.16
C THR A 28 -8.15 -5.62 0.85
N THR A 29 -9.27 -4.89 0.84
CA THR A 29 -10.03 -4.60 -0.40
C THR A 29 -9.16 -3.95 -1.48
N LYS A 30 -8.12 -3.19 -1.07
CA LYS A 30 -7.16 -2.58 -2.01
C LYS A 30 -6.33 -3.63 -2.74
N VAL A 31 -5.95 -4.72 -2.07
CA VAL A 31 -5.23 -5.84 -2.69
C VAL A 31 -6.14 -6.50 -3.73
N LEU A 32 -7.41 -6.79 -3.40
CA LEU A 32 -8.35 -7.39 -4.35
C LEU A 32 -8.59 -6.50 -5.58
N ILE A 33 -8.79 -5.18 -5.39
CA ILE A 33 -8.92 -4.23 -6.49
C ILE A 33 -7.66 -4.23 -7.36
N ARG A 34 -6.48 -4.35 -6.74
CA ARG A 34 -5.23 -4.40 -7.48
C ARG A 34 -5.10 -5.68 -8.29
N LEU A 35 -5.44 -6.84 -7.71
CA LEU A 35 -5.46 -8.13 -8.40
C LEU A 35 -6.41 -8.11 -9.62
N GLN A 36 -7.59 -7.50 -9.50
CA GLN A 36 -8.52 -7.31 -10.62
C GLN A 36 -7.92 -6.44 -11.72
N ARG A 37 -7.31 -5.32 -11.35
CA ARG A 37 -6.67 -4.41 -12.30
C ARG A 37 -5.51 -5.08 -13.04
N ASP A 38 -4.76 -5.93 -12.34
CA ASP A 38 -3.64 -6.67 -12.89
C ASP A 38 -4.09 -7.98 -13.59
N GLN A 39 -5.42 -8.18 -13.74
CA GLN A 39 -6.05 -9.33 -14.41
C GLN A 39 -5.68 -10.70 -13.81
N LEU A 40 -5.32 -10.73 -12.52
CA LEU A 40 -5.03 -11.97 -11.78
C LEU A 40 -6.30 -12.64 -11.23
N ILE A 41 -7.37 -11.86 -11.06
CA ILE A 41 -8.71 -12.35 -10.73
C ILE A 41 -9.76 -11.63 -11.58
N GLY A 42 -10.90 -12.30 -11.80
CA GLY A 42 -11.99 -11.79 -12.60
C GLY A 42 -12.80 -10.66 -11.96
N LYS A 43 -13.63 -10.04 -12.81
CA LYS A 43 -14.73 -9.15 -12.41
C LYS A 43 -15.96 -9.48 -13.27
N PRO A 44 -16.93 -10.28 -12.79
CA PRO A 44 -17.08 -10.78 -11.41
C PRO A 44 -16.04 -11.84 -11.03
N ILE A 45 -15.86 -12.05 -9.72
CA ILE A 45 -14.94 -13.07 -9.17
C ILE A 45 -15.58 -14.44 -9.36
N CYS A 46 -14.86 -15.38 -9.98
CA CYS A 46 -15.33 -16.74 -10.20
C CYS A 46 -14.76 -17.73 -9.17
N ARG A 47 -15.15 -19.01 -9.27
CA ARG A 47 -14.72 -20.04 -8.31
C ARG A 47 -13.22 -20.31 -8.38
N ARG A 48 -12.62 -20.21 -9.58
CA ARG A 48 -11.17 -20.32 -9.77
C ARG A 48 -10.41 -19.22 -9.03
N ASP A 49 -10.92 -17.99 -9.07
CA ASP A 49 -10.34 -16.87 -8.33
C ASP A 49 -10.36 -17.11 -6.83
N ILE A 50 -11.45 -17.71 -6.30
CA ILE A 50 -11.54 -18.05 -4.88
C ILE A 50 -10.44 -19.03 -4.47
N ARG A 51 -10.21 -20.11 -5.24
CA ARG A 51 -9.12 -21.06 -4.96
C ARG A 51 -7.74 -20.36 -4.98
N PHE A 52 -7.54 -19.43 -5.91
CA PHE A 52 -6.34 -18.61 -5.95
C PHE A 52 -6.20 -17.74 -4.69
N LEU A 53 -7.27 -17.07 -4.26
CA LEU A 53 -7.27 -16.22 -3.06
C LEU A 53 -7.06 -17.02 -1.77
N GLU A 54 -7.57 -18.25 -1.68
CA GLU A 54 -7.29 -19.18 -0.58
C GLU A 54 -5.81 -19.57 -0.51
N GLY A 55 -5.18 -19.85 -1.65
CA GLY A 55 -3.74 -20.11 -1.72
C GLY A 55 -2.96 -18.87 -1.33
N LEU A 56 -3.37 -17.71 -1.85
CA LEU A 56 -2.76 -16.42 -1.56
C LEU A 56 -2.83 -16.10 -0.06
N SER A 57 -3.98 -16.26 0.60
CA SER A 57 -4.14 -15.93 2.03
C SER A 57 -3.24 -16.75 2.96
N LYS A 58 -2.89 -17.98 2.57
CA LYS A 58 -1.96 -18.84 3.34
C LYS A 58 -0.54 -18.29 3.35
N VAL A 59 -0.11 -17.66 2.26
CA VAL A 59 1.25 -17.15 2.05
C VAL A 59 1.35 -15.66 2.34
N TRP A 60 0.32 -14.90 1.97
CA TRP A 60 0.22 -13.47 2.13
C TRP A 60 0.21 -13.09 3.62
N SER A 61 0.81 -11.94 3.96
CA SER A 61 0.95 -11.46 5.34
C SER A 61 1.81 -12.32 6.28
N ARG A 62 2.31 -13.49 5.86
CA ARG A 62 3.20 -14.31 6.69
C ARG A 62 4.59 -13.64 6.81
N PRO A 63 5.07 -13.33 8.03
CA PRO A 63 6.31 -12.57 8.21
C PRO A 63 7.53 -13.19 7.54
N TRP A 64 7.65 -14.52 7.57
CA TRP A 64 8.77 -15.23 6.96
C TRP A 64 8.85 -15.02 5.44
N TYR A 65 7.74 -15.21 4.72
CA TYR A 65 7.67 -15.00 3.28
C TYR A 65 7.93 -13.55 2.90
N ILE A 66 7.32 -12.60 3.63
CA ILE A 66 7.56 -11.17 3.42
C ILE A 66 9.04 -10.84 3.61
N ARG A 67 9.66 -11.31 4.70
CA ARG A 67 11.08 -11.10 5.01
C ARG A 67 11.96 -11.59 3.86
N GLN A 68 11.70 -12.79 3.36
CA GLN A 68 12.47 -13.35 2.23
C GLN A 68 12.29 -12.52 0.96
N GLN A 69 11.06 -12.11 0.63
CA GLN A 69 10.77 -11.31 -0.57
C GLN A 69 11.43 -9.93 -0.55
N VAL A 70 11.57 -9.32 0.64
CA VAL A 70 12.21 -8.01 0.79
C VAL A 70 13.71 -8.08 1.07
N SER A 71 14.27 -9.26 1.39
CA SER A 71 15.67 -9.44 1.79
C SER A 71 16.68 -9.01 0.72
N ARG A 72 16.32 -9.16 -0.56
CA ARG A 72 17.08 -8.71 -1.74
C ARG A 72 17.27 -7.19 -1.83
N TYR A 73 16.53 -6.42 -1.05
CA TYR A 73 16.64 -4.97 -1.00
C TYR A 73 17.50 -4.52 0.19
N SER A 74 18.34 -3.51 -0.03
CA SER A 74 19.08 -2.84 1.05
C SER A 74 18.13 -2.28 2.12
N LYS A 75 18.65 -2.04 3.34
CA LYS A 75 17.85 -1.44 4.44
C LYS A 75 17.16 -0.14 4.02
N ALA A 76 17.88 0.72 3.31
CA ALA A 76 17.33 1.97 2.78
C ALA A 76 16.21 1.72 1.76
N GLN A 77 16.38 0.79 0.83
CA GLN A 77 15.33 0.44 -0.14
C GLN A 77 14.11 -0.18 0.53
N ARG A 78 14.29 -1.02 1.56
CA ARG A 78 13.18 -1.58 2.36
C ARG A 78 12.37 -0.48 3.04
N GLN A 79 13.05 0.47 3.67
CA GLN A 79 12.39 1.65 4.24
C GLN A 79 11.65 2.45 3.17
N ARG A 80 12.25 2.67 1.99
CA ARG A 80 11.56 3.35 0.87
C ARG A 80 10.35 2.57 0.34
N LEU A 81 10.37 1.25 0.31
CA LEU A 81 9.19 0.46 -0.10
C LEU A 81 8.01 0.65 0.85
N ILE A 82 8.29 0.84 2.14
CA ILE A 82 7.27 1.07 3.18
C ILE A 82 6.83 2.54 3.19
N LEU A 83 7.78 3.47 3.06
CA LEU A 83 7.57 4.91 3.25
C LEU A 83 7.23 5.67 1.94
N ASP A 84 7.87 5.34 0.81
CA ASP A 84 7.89 6.19 -0.40
C ASP A 84 6.90 5.75 -1.50
N ARG A 85 5.82 5.06 -1.14
CA ARG A 85 4.79 4.55 -2.08
C ARG A 85 5.37 3.61 -3.15
N PRO A 86 5.32 2.28 -2.96
CA PRO A 86 5.94 1.32 -3.88
C PRO A 86 5.34 1.39 -5.30
N GLU A 87 4.13 1.94 -5.46
CA GLU A 87 3.52 2.14 -6.77
C GLU A 87 4.14 3.26 -7.63
N LEU A 88 5.04 4.07 -7.07
CA LEU A 88 5.85 5.02 -7.84
C LEU A 88 7.12 4.30 -8.32
N SER A 89 7.01 3.65 -9.47
CA SER A 89 8.08 2.81 -10.03
C SER A 89 9.22 3.64 -10.62
N GLU A 90 8.90 4.76 -11.28
CA GLU A 90 9.87 5.54 -12.03
C GLU A 90 10.58 6.59 -11.16
N LYS A 91 11.88 6.80 -11.42
CA LYS A 91 12.73 7.74 -10.65
C LYS A 91 12.16 9.15 -10.64
N TRP A 92 11.64 9.63 -11.76
CA TRP A 92 11.04 10.97 -11.85
C TRP A 92 9.75 11.08 -11.05
N GLN A 93 8.93 10.02 -11.00
CA GLN A 93 7.67 10.02 -10.22
C GLN A 93 7.96 10.19 -8.72
N ARG A 94 8.99 9.49 -8.22
CA ARG A 94 9.44 9.64 -6.83
C ARG A 94 10.02 11.03 -6.57
N TRP A 95 10.79 11.56 -7.50
CA TRP A 95 11.32 12.92 -7.40
C TRP A 95 10.18 13.95 -7.31
N VAL A 96 9.19 13.87 -8.21
CA VAL A 96 7.99 14.72 -8.18
C VAL A 96 7.21 14.57 -6.87
N TYR A 97 7.02 13.35 -6.41
CA TYR A 97 6.34 13.07 -5.15
C TYR A 97 7.02 13.80 -3.99
N ARG A 98 8.35 13.70 -3.92
CA ARG A 98 9.16 14.35 -2.90
C ARG A 98 9.11 15.87 -2.96
N GLN A 99 9.14 16.46 -4.16
CA GLN A 99 8.95 17.91 -4.33
C GLN A 99 7.64 18.40 -3.72
N TYR A 100 6.54 17.66 -3.93
CA TYR A 100 5.24 18.02 -3.33
C TYR A 100 5.14 17.70 -1.84
N LEU A 101 5.78 16.63 -1.37
CA LEU A 101 5.78 16.24 0.05
C LEU A 101 6.53 17.27 0.90
N ASP A 102 7.72 17.66 0.44
CA ASP A 102 8.63 18.58 1.13
C ASP A 102 8.24 20.06 0.93
N SER A 103 7.30 20.36 0.02
CA SER A 103 6.86 21.75 -0.23
C SER A 103 6.21 22.38 1.00
N ASP A 104 6.59 23.60 1.39
CA ASP A 104 5.99 24.35 2.52
C ASP A 104 4.61 24.95 2.24
N ILE A 105 3.83 24.25 1.44
CA ILE A 105 2.45 24.62 1.16
C ILE A 105 1.62 24.20 2.37
N GLU A 106 1.11 25.19 3.09
CA GLU A 106 0.16 24.99 4.18
C GLU A 106 -1.25 25.33 3.73
N ARG A 107 -2.22 24.50 4.16
CA ARG A 107 -3.64 24.79 4.00
C ARG A 107 -4.13 25.43 5.28
N GLY A 108 -4.60 26.67 5.19
CA GLY A 108 -5.28 27.35 6.28
C GLY A 108 -6.72 26.85 6.44
N THR A 109 -7.36 27.36 7.48
CA THR A 109 -8.76 27.05 7.83
C THR A 109 -9.68 27.40 6.66
N GLY A 110 -10.58 26.48 6.29
CA GLY A 110 -11.51 26.67 5.16
C GLY A 110 -10.92 26.35 3.77
N GLY A 111 -9.77 25.68 3.71
CA GLY A 111 -9.19 25.20 2.43
C GLY A 111 -8.42 26.27 1.64
N ARG A 112 -8.26 27.48 2.19
CA ARG A 112 -7.41 28.52 1.62
C ARG A 112 -5.94 28.13 1.80
N MET A 113 -5.09 28.41 0.80
CA MET A 113 -3.65 28.17 0.92
C MET A 113 -3.01 29.33 1.67
N LEU A 114 -2.26 29.04 2.73
CA LEU A 114 -1.58 30.05 3.55
C LEU A 114 -0.42 30.70 2.77
N ASN A 115 0.31 29.90 1.98
CA ASN A 115 1.48 30.34 1.21
C ASN A 115 1.29 30.09 -0.30
N PRO A 116 0.47 30.90 -1.01
CA PRO A 116 0.17 30.69 -2.43
C PRO A 116 1.39 30.89 -3.35
N GLU A 117 2.39 31.65 -2.92
CA GLU A 117 3.61 31.88 -3.71
C GLU A 117 4.50 30.64 -3.79
N ARG A 118 4.44 29.77 -2.78
CA ARG A 118 5.18 28.49 -2.74
C ARG A 118 4.49 27.37 -3.54
N ILE A 119 3.44 27.69 -4.30
CA ILE A 119 2.74 26.70 -5.14
C ILE A 119 3.68 26.20 -6.23
N ILE A 120 4.00 24.91 -6.17
CA ILE A 120 4.69 24.23 -7.26
C ILE A 120 3.75 24.11 -8.47
N LYS A 121 3.98 24.99 -9.45
CA LYS A 121 3.26 25.01 -10.72
C LYS A 121 3.65 23.80 -11.56
N ILE A 122 2.65 23.05 -12.05
CA ILE A 122 2.89 21.85 -12.87
C ILE A 122 3.71 22.18 -14.12
N ARG A 123 3.49 23.35 -14.75
CA ARG A 123 4.27 23.79 -15.92
C ARG A 123 5.77 23.89 -15.59
N LEU A 124 6.12 24.48 -14.45
CA LEU A 124 7.52 24.60 -14.04
C LEU A 124 8.12 23.22 -13.77
N LEU A 125 7.37 22.36 -13.10
CA LEU A 125 7.77 20.98 -12.83
C LEU A 125 8.01 20.18 -14.11
N CYS A 126 7.14 20.33 -15.12
CA CYS A 126 7.30 19.70 -16.43
C CYS A 126 8.60 20.15 -17.11
N ASN A 127 8.93 21.45 -17.08
CA ASN A 127 10.16 21.96 -17.66
C ASN A 127 11.39 21.37 -16.95
N THR A 128 11.36 21.27 -15.62
CA THR A 128 12.44 20.64 -14.85
C THR A 128 12.57 19.15 -15.15
N LEU A 129 11.45 18.45 -15.36
CA LEU A 129 11.45 17.03 -15.73
C LEU A 129 12.04 16.80 -17.13
N GLU A 130 11.74 17.69 -18.06
CA GLU A 130 12.35 17.65 -19.40
C GLU A 130 13.87 17.84 -19.32
N GLN A 131 14.34 18.80 -18.52
CA GLN A 131 15.77 19.07 -18.35
C GLN A 131 16.52 17.97 -17.59
N MET A 132 15.97 17.47 -16.49
CA MET A 132 16.67 16.54 -15.59
C MET A 132 16.51 15.07 -15.96
N PHE A 133 15.38 14.71 -16.58
CA PHE A 133 15.01 13.31 -16.85
C PHE A 133 14.76 13.05 -18.34
N ASN A 134 14.95 14.05 -19.21
CA ASN A 134 14.65 13.97 -20.64
C ASN A 134 13.20 13.52 -20.92
N LEU A 135 12.28 13.89 -20.02
CA LEU A 135 10.89 13.48 -20.07
C LEU A 135 10.04 14.57 -20.74
N LYS A 136 9.61 14.33 -21.98
CA LYS A 136 8.75 15.27 -22.71
C LYS A 136 7.40 15.44 -22.00
N PRO A 137 6.87 16.67 -21.90
CA PRO A 137 5.61 16.96 -21.22
C PRO A 137 4.41 16.50 -22.03
N THR A 138 4.08 15.21 -21.95
CA THR A 138 2.86 14.64 -22.57
C THR A 138 1.65 14.83 -21.65
N PRO A 139 0.41 14.79 -22.19
CA PRO A 139 -0.81 14.83 -21.37
C PRO A 139 -0.86 13.72 -20.31
N GLN A 140 -0.30 12.55 -20.61
CA GLN A 140 -0.21 11.42 -19.67
C GLN A 140 0.75 11.72 -18.51
N VAL A 141 1.90 12.32 -18.78
CA VAL A 141 2.85 12.76 -17.75
C VAL A 141 2.19 13.80 -16.84
N VAL A 142 1.50 14.79 -17.42
CA VAL A 142 0.77 15.82 -16.66
C VAL A 142 -0.34 15.20 -15.80
N ALA A 143 -1.11 14.24 -16.33
CA ALA A 143 -2.12 13.52 -15.56
C ALA A 143 -1.50 12.75 -14.38
N THR A 144 -0.36 12.09 -14.63
CA THR A 144 0.39 11.36 -13.61
C THR A 144 0.91 12.30 -12.52
N ILE A 145 1.48 13.45 -12.88
CA ILE A 145 1.91 14.49 -11.93
C ILE A 145 0.73 14.95 -11.06
N LYS A 146 -0.46 15.17 -11.64
CA LYS A 146 -1.66 15.55 -10.87
C LYS A 146 -2.05 14.48 -9.86
N ILE A 147 -1.95 13.19 -10.22
CA ILE A 147 -2.21 12.07 -9.32
C ILE A 147 -1.17 12.04 -8.19
N ILE A 148 0.12 12.16 -8.52
CA ILE A 148 1.22 12.18 -7.55
C ILE A 148 1.03 13.33 -6.56
N ARG A 149 0.72 14.55 -7.04
CA ARG A 149 0.41 15.71 -6.20
C ARG A 149 -0.72 15.45 -5.20
N LYS A 150 -1.82 14.85 -5.66
CA LYS A 150 -2.95 14.49 -4.77
C LYS A 150 -2.52 13.50 -3.69
N LYS A 151 -1.65 12.54 -4.03
CA LYS A 151 -1.11 11.56 -3.07
C LYS A 151 -0.19 12.23 -2.04
N ALA A 152 0.79 13.00 -2.49
CA ALA A 152 1.74 13.71 -1.63
C ALA A 152 1.02 14.60 -0.61
N TYR A 153 0.01 15.38 -1.04
CA TYR A 153 -0.76 16.22 -0.11
C TYR A 153 -1.59 15.43 0.90
N ARG A 154 -2.10 14.25 0.53
CA ARG A 154 -2.81 13.38 1.47
C ARG A 154 -1.86 12.83 2.52
N ASP A 155 -0.65 12.43 2.11
CA ASP A 155 0.35 11.86 3.01
C ASP A 155 0.92 12.94 3.94
N LYS A 156 1.21 14.13 3.41
CA LYS A 156 1.59 15.30 4.21
C LYS A 156 0.54 15.64 5.28
N ALA A 157 -0.74 15.59 4.94
CA ALA A 157 -1.82 15.84 5.89
C ALA A 157 -1.91 14.76 6.99
N LYS A 158 -1.57 13.50 6.68
CA LYS A 158 -1.50 12.43 7.67
C LYS A 158 -0.33 12.61 8.63
N LEU A 159 0.86 12.91 8.09
CA LEU A 159 2.05 13.18 8.91
C LEU A 159 1.79 14.32 9.90
N LYS A 160 1.21 15.43 9.44
CA LYS A 160 0.82 16.54 10.32
C LYS A 160 -0.17 16.14 11.42
N ARG A 161 -1.12 15.23 11.15
CA ARG A 161 -2.07 14.73 12.16
C ARG A 161 -1.39 13.83 13.18
N GLN A 162 -0.42 13.02 12.75
CA GLN A 162 0.38 12.19 13.64
C GLN A 162 1.28 13.03 14.54
N ASP A 163 1.96 14.04 13.98
CA ASP A 163 2.82 14.97 14.74
C ASP A 163 2.02 15.80 15.75
N GLN A 164 0.74 16.07 15.46
CA GLN A 164 -0.19 16.78 16.35
C GLN A 164 -0.92 15.85 17.34
N GLY A 165 -0.61 14.55 17.35
CA GLY A 165 -1.25 13.58 18.25
C GLY A 165 -2.74 13.32 17.97
N LEU A 166 -3.27 13.76 16.83
CA LEU A 166 -4.71 13.71 16.50
C LEU A 166 -5.18 12.37 15.92
N ASP A 167 -4.26 11.42 15.68
CA ASP A 167 -4.56 10.10 15.10
C ASP A 167 -4.67 8.97 16.15
N HIS A 168 -4.84 9.29 17.45
CA HIS A 168 -5.30 8.30 18.45
C HIS A 168 -6.81 8.03 18.30
N LYS A 169 -7.18 7.36 17.22
CA LYS A 169 -8.26 6.38 17.31
C LYS A 169 -7.57 5.02 17.35
N PRO A 170 -7.38 4.38 18.53
CA PRO A 170 -6.97 2.99 18.53
C PRO A 170 -7.96 2.21 17.65
N PRO A 171 -7.53 1.11 17.00
CA PRO A 171 -8.49 0.15 16.49
C PRO A 171 -9.48 -0.14 17.64
N ASN A 172 -10.77 -0.24 17.33
CA ASN A 172 -11.74 -0.82 18.26
C ASN A 172 -11.23 -2.21 18.61
N VAL A 173 -10.42 -2.29 19.66
CA VAL A 173 -10.18 -3.49 20.42
C VAL A 173 -11.27 -3.41 21.47
N GLU A 174 -12.29 -4.24 21.26
CA GLU A 174 -13.27 -4.52 22.28
C GLU A 174 -12.54 -4.84 23.59
N GLU A 175 -13.10 -4.32 24.67
CA GLU A 175 -12.57 -4.30 26.02
C GLU A 175 -11.94 -5.63 26.44
N GLY A 176 -10.68 -5.57 26.91
CA GLY A 176 -10.01 -6.74 27.47
C GLY A 176 -8.59 -6.46 27.95
N GLY A 177 -8.46 -6.01 29.21
CA GLY A 177 -7.26 -6.19 30.01
C GLY A 177 -6.11 -5.22 29.75
N GLY A 178 -5.93 -4.25 30.65
CA GLY A 178 -4.67 -3.52 30.76
C GLY A 178 -3.53 -4.48 31.08
N VAL A 179 -2.49 -4.48 30.24
CA VAL A 179 -1.24 -5.16 30.53
C VAL A 179 -0.10 -4.15 30.37
N SER A 180 0.64 -4.00 31.47
CA SER A 180 1.83 -3.18 31.62
C SER A 180 2.82 -3.37 30.46
N SER A 181 3.39 -2.25 30.01
CA SER A 181 4.45 -2.10 29.00
C SER A 181 5.68 -3.01 29.19
N SER A 182 5.83 -3.65 30.35
CA SER A 182 6.91 -4.56 30.69
C SER A 182 6.62 -6.04 30.40
N PHE A 183 5.41 -6.42 29.98
CA PHE A 183 5.02 -7.83 29.77
C PHE A 183 5.15 -8.27 28.30
N LEU A 184 4.99 -7.34 27.35
CA LEU A 184 5.03 -7.62 25.91
C LEU A 184 6.42 -8.02 25.41
N ASP A 185 7.48 -7.62 26.11
CA ASP A 185 8.84 -8.03 25.75
C ASP A 185 9.10 -9.49 26.14
N GLN A 186 8.65 -9.94 27.31
CA GLN A 186 8.94 -11.29 27.81
C GLN A 186 8.24 -12.38 26.97
N GLU A 187 6.93 -12.23 26.69
CA GLU A 187 6.19 -13.19 25.85
C GLU A 187 6.72 -13.23 24.41
N TYR A 188 7.14 -12.09 23.87
CA TYR A 188 7.75 -12.03 22.54
C TYR A 188 9.08 -12.79 22.50
N PHE A 189 9.93 -12.63 23.53
CA PHE A 189 11.17 -13.36 23.66
C PHE A 189 10.96 -14.86 23.89
N ASP A 190 9.95 -15.26 24.65
CA ASP A 190 9.63 -16.66 24.91
C ASP A 190 9.10 -17.37 23.65
N VAL A 191 8.26 -16.69 22.85
CA VAL A 191 7.82 -17.19 21.54
C VAL A 191 9.01 -17.32 20.58
N LEU A 192 9.95 -16.37 20.60
CA LEU A 192 11.15 -16.44 19.77
C LEU A 192 12.08 -17.59 20.18
N LYS A 193 12.28 -17.82 21.49
CA LYS A 193 13.03 -18.99 21.99
C LYS A 193 12.39 -20.31 21.63
N THR A 194 11.06 -20.38 21.64
CA THR A 194 10.30 -21.59 21.28
C THR A 194 10.40 -21.88 19.79
N LEU A 195 10.41 -20.85 18.95
CA LEU A 195 10.49 -20.98 17.48
C LEU A 195 11.92 -21.13 16.96
N TYR A 196 12.94 -20.68 17.71
CA TYR A 196 14.35 -20.69 17.31
C TYR A 196 15.28 -21.12 18.46
N PRO A 197 15.24 -22.40 18.89
CA PRO A 197 15.97 -22.89 20.08
C PRO A 197 17.50 -22.90 19.94
N HIS A 198 18.05 -22.61 18.75
CA HIS A 198 19.50 -22.56 18.47
C HIS A 198 20.00 -21.17 18.06
N ALA A 199 19.15 -20.15 18.15
CA ALA A 199 19.60 -18.78 17.97
C ALA A 199 20.05 -18.24 19.33
N ASP A 200 21.36 -18.04 19.52
CA ASP A 200 21.87 -17.26 20.65
C ASP A 200 21.40 -15.80 20.46
N LEU A 201 20.27 -15.46 21.09
CA LEU A 201 19.65 -14.12 21.16
C LEU A 201 19.99 -13.43 22.48
#